data_AF-A0A8J9ZUB3-F1
#
_entry.id   AF-A0A8J9ZUB3-F1
#
_cell.length_a   1.000
_cell.length_b   1.000
_cell.length_c   1.000
_cell.angle_alpha   90.00
_cell.angle_beta   90.00
_cell.angle_gamma   90.00
#
_symmetry.space_group_name_H-M   'P 1'
#
loop_
_entity.id
_entity.type
_entity.pdbx_description
1 polymer ?
#
loop_
_entity_poly.entity_id
_entity_poly.type
_entity_poly.pdbx_seq_one_letter_code
_entity_poly.pdbx_strand_id
1 'polypeptide(L)'
;MYFRNTNDGGAVNDPQLRQFEIEHSRQKTDTAEEGSCSQDGADCSTSDDSNRYKKLLDSSYTLTVLNPASVEGGRGIQVLQQTVPMRTSTIKVEFQPGQAILVTQNVLRFRLYEPDLRPVGWAERTLQVDGVTIPDSRNVTDGGVTICKKDVYRLVLPTSSGTWSLCSNGESFGQRGPHNMGPARRVAEHRFIIVTGTRGPASVTAQLERLGVYLANLFHLTSDTTAPVVKDTELRTEDAELHNLIVIGGPQENSWAEGFIDTVPLSWDEKGMTLGDCRFTHPRTGALFLARHAGKGLSLVLMGNSLSGVEDVVQLGRPTIPPMTRSPFSNLVPDFILTGPDFQRSGPGGYLCAGFWGNQWDLRRELISCAC
;
A
#
# COMPACT_ATOMS: atom_id res chain seq x y z
N MET A 1 -15.89 41.29 9.86
CA MET A 1 -16.68 40.28 9.14
C MET A 1 -15.73 39.58 8.18
N TYR A 2 -15.16 38.45 8.59
CA TYR A 2 -14.22 37.68 7.76
C TYR A 2 -15.03 36.77 6.84
N PHE A 3 -15.02 37.03 5.53
CA PHE A 3 -15.56 36.10 4.55
C PHE A 3 -14.69 34.85 4.54
N ARG A 4 -15.20 33.75 5.10
CA ARG A 4 -14.66 32.41 4.86
C ARG A 4 -15.05 32.02 3.44
N ASN A 5 -14.09 32.00 2.53
CA ASN A 5 -14.27 31.34 1.24
C ASN A 5 -14.50 29.85 1.52
N THR A 6 -15.67 29.37 1.16
CA THR A 6 -16.02 27.95 1.14
C THR A 6 -15.06 27.24 0.19
N ASN A 7 -14.18 26.42 0.76
CA ASN A 7 -13.57 25.28 0.09
C ASN A 7 -14.73 24.34 -0.30
N ASP A 8 -15.05 24.25 -1.59
CA ASP A 8 -16.15 23.46 -2.13
C ASP A 8 -15.76 21.99 -2.42
N GLY A 9 -14.67 21.51 -1.81
CA GLY A 9 -14.40 20.09 -1.64
C GLY A 9 -13.90 19.33 -2.86
N GLY A 10 -13.56 20.00 -3.97
CA GLY A 10 -13.03 19.34 -5.16
C GLY A 10 -11.70 19.92 -5.64
N ALA A 11 -10.73 19.05 -5.97
CA ALA A 11 -9.45 19.46 -6.58
C ALA A 11 -9.64 20.30 -7.87
N VAL A 12 -10.76 20.08 -8.58
CA VAL A 12 -11.14 20.81 -9.81
C VAL A 12 -11.61 22.24 -9.57
N ASN A 13 -11.95 22.61 -8.34
CA ASN A 13 -12.38 23.97 -8.01
C ASN A 13 -11.31 24.75 -7.24
N ASP A 14 -10.12 24.18 -7.04
CA ASP A 14 -8.98 24.93 -6.55
C ASP A 14 -8.54 25.97 -7.61
N PRO A 15 -8.46 27.27 -7.28
CA PRO A 15 -8.07 28.30 -8.24
C PRO A 15 -6.66 28.13 -8.80
N GLN A 16 -5.73 27.56 -8.01
CA GLN A 16 -4.35 27.34 -8.44
C GLN A 16 -4.28 26.18 -9.44
N LEU A 17 -5.00 25.09 -9.18
CA LEU A 17 -5.08 23.97 -10.12
C LEU A 17 -5.79 24.38 -11.43
N ARG A 18 -6.89 25.14 -11.34
CA ARG A 18 -7.55 25.70 -12.54
C ARG A 18 -6.65 26.63 -13.31
N GLN A 19 -5.92 27.51 -12.63
CA GLN A 19 -5.00 28.43 -13.28
C GLN A 19 -3.87 27.66 -13.98
N PHE A 20 -3.30 26.66 -13.31
CA PHE A 20 -2.29 25.79 -13.89
C PHE A 20 -2.82 25.05 -15.12
N GLU A 21 -4.03 24.46 -15.04
CA GLU A 21 -4.70 23.83 -16.18
C GLU A 21 -4.95 24.84 -17.30
N ILE A 22 -5.52 26.01 -17.04
CA ILE A 22 -5.77 27.03 -18.08
C ILE A 22 -4.47 27.47 -18.77
N GLU A 23 -3.39 27.63 -18.01
CA GLU A 23 -2.10 28.08 -18.52
C GLU A 23 -1.40 27.01 -19.36
N HIS A 24 -1.60 25.73 -19.07
CA HIS A 24 -0.82 24.63 -19.66
C HIS A 24 -1.64 23.63 -20.49
N SER A 25 -2.98 23.64 -20.40
CA SER A 25 -3.89 22.82 -21.23
C SER A 25 -4.32 23.50 -22.52
N ARG A 26 -3.98 24.79 -22.70
CA ARG A 26 -4.06 25.44 -24.00
C ARG A 26 -3.01 24.84 -24.93
N GLN A 27 -3.31 23.66 -25.49
CA GLN A 27 -2.88 23.36 -26.84
C GLN A 27 -3.27 24.56 -27.68
N LYS A 28 -2.28 25.23 -28.28
CA LYS A 28 -2.53 26.14 -29.39
C LYS A 28 -3.40 25.35 -30.35
N THR A 29 -4.68 25.75 -30.45
CA THR A 29 -5.57 25.23 -31.48
C THR A 29 -4.89 25.48 -32.81
N ASP A 30 -4.48 24.38 -33.43
CA ASP A 30 -4.18 24.29 -34.84
C ASP A 30 -5.31 24.91 -35.63
N THR A 31 -5.08 26.11 -36.13
CA THR A 31 -5.65 26.57 -37.39
C THR A 31 -4.57 27.38 -38.09
N ALA A 32 -4.21 26.90 -39.27
CA ALA A 32 -3.23 27.41 -40.24
C ALA A 32 -1.76 27.08 -39.93
N GLU A 33 -1.33 25.97 -40.54
CA GLU A 33 -0.10 25.77 -41.33
C GLU A 33 1.18 26.56 -40.94
N GLU A 34 2.28 25.78 -40.90
CA GLU A 34 3.71 26.15 -40.75
C GLU A 34 4.22 26.27 -39.29
N GLY A 35 5.19 25.47 -38.81
CA GLY A 35 6.24 24.77 -39.53
C GLY A 35 6.46 23.33 -39.05
N SER A 36 6.29 22.40 -40.00
CA SER A 36 7.23 21.30 -40.15
C SER A 36 8.64 21.87 -40.32
N CYS A 37 9.66 21.16 -39.86
CA CYS A 37 11.04 21.42 -40.24
C CYS A 37 11.12 21.50 -41.77
N SER A 38 11.36 22.69 -42.32
CA SER A 38 11.45 22.87 -43.77
C SER A 38 12.76 22.29 -44.27
N GLN A 39 12.69 21.67 -45.45
CA GLN A 39 13.78 20.93 -46.08
C GLN A 39 14.89 21.84 -46.66
N ASP A 40 14.83 23.15 -46.42
CA ASP A 40 15.75 24.13 -46.98
C ASP A 40 16.41 25.00 -45.89
N GLY A 41 17.41 24.41 -45.22
CA GLY A 41 18.68 25.09 -44.95
C GLY A 41 18.76 26.20 -43.89
N ALA A 42 17.78 26.40 -43.02
CA ALA A 42 17.90 27.34 -41.89
C ALA A 42 18.09 26.59 -40.56
N ASP A 43 19.29 26.74 -40.01
CA ASP A 43 19.81 26.12 -38.80
C ASP A 43 18.89 26.32 -37.57
N CYS A 44 18.38 25.22 -37.02
CA CYS A 44 17.60 25.18 -35.77
C CYS A 44 18.47 25.35 -34.50
N SER A 45 19.58 26.07 -34.58
CA SER A 45 20.63 26.08 -33.56
C SER A 45 20.62 27.31 -32.64
N THR A 46 19.53 28.07 -32.57
CA THR A 46 19.47 29.27 -31.72
C THR A 46 18.11 29.48 -31.03
N SER A 47 17.57 28.45 -30.37
CA SER A 47 16.88 28.72 -29.11
C SER A 47 17.90 28.65 -28.00
N ASP A 48 17.93 29.69 -27.16
CA ASP A 48 18.74 29.79 -25.95
C ASP A 48 18.18 28.82 -24.89
N ASP A 49 18.15 27.54 -25.26
CA ASP A 49 17.49 26.42 -24.59
C ASP A 49 18.42 25.92 -23.47
N SER A 50 18.76 26.84 -22.58
CA SER A 50 19.14 26.48 -21.21
C SER A 50 17.91 25.86 -20.57
N ASN A 51 17.72 24.58 -20.90
CA ASN A 51 16.64 23.71 -20.51
C ASN A 51 16.33 23.96 -19.03
N ARG A 52 15.28 24.76 -18.73
CA ARG A 52 15.01 25.24 -17.36
C ARG A 52 14.81 24.09 -16.37
N TYR A 53 14.53 22.91 -16.92
CA TYR A 53 14.34 21.63 -16.22
C TYR A 53 15.65 20.86 -15.94
N LYS A 54 16.81 21.34 -16.42
CA LYS A 54 18.14 20.74 -16.17
C LYS A 54 18.97 21.48 -15.12
N LYS A 55 18.49 22.57 -14.52
CA LYS A 55 19.21 23.20 -13.41
C LYS A 55 19.13 22.31 -12.18
N LEU A 56 20.29 21.82 -11.74
CA LEU A 56 20.50 21.19 -10.44
C LEU A 56 20.03 22.18 -9.36
N LEU A 57 18.97 21.80 -8.66
CA LEU A 57 18.40 22.61 -7.58
C LEU A 57 19.19 22.32 -6.30
N ASP A 58 20.03 23.26 -5.89
CA ASP A 58 20.71 23.28 -4.58
C ASP A 58 19.73 23.61 -3.43
N SER A 59 18.51 23.07 -3.49
CA SER A 59 17.41 23.39 -2.57
C SER A 59 17.07 22.21 -1.67
N SER A 60 16.86 22.43 -0.38
CA SER A 60 16.35 21.39 0.53
C SER A 60 14.90 21.03 0.24
N TYR A 61 14.51 19.78 0.49
CA TYR A 61 13.10 19.35 0.48
C TYR A 61 12.84 18.25 1.51
N THR A 62 11.57 17.96 1.79
CA THR A 62 11.18 16.86 2.68
C THR A 62 10.24 15.91 1.96
N LEU A 63 10.65 14.65 1.83
CA LEU A 63 9.76 13.56 1.40
C LEU A 63 8.98 13.08 2.62
N THR A 64 7.65 13.10 2.55
CA THR A 64 6.75 12.60 3.60
C THR A 64 5.92 11.45 3.06
N VAL A 65 5.95 10.30 3.73
CA VAL A 65 5.28 9.08 3.30
C VAL A 65 4.49 8.49 4.47
N LEU A 66 3.18 8.30 4.28
CA LEU A 66 2.34 7.57 5.25
C LEU A 66 2.42 6.06 5.03
N ASN A 67 2.30 5.64 3.77
CA ASN A 67 2.35 4.25 3.34
C ASN A 67 3.34 4.10 2.15
N PRO A 68 4.47 3.41 2.32
CA PRO A 68 5.42 3.07 1.26
C PRO A 68 4.78 2.48 0.00
N ALA A 69 3.67 1.76 0.15
CA ALA A 69 2.97 1.10 -0.94
C ALA A 69 2.25 2.10 -1.88
N SER A 70 1.90 3.28 -1.36
CA SER A 70 1.09 4.28 -2.07
C SER A 70 1.91 5.36 -2.79
N VAL A 71 3.23 5.36 -2.63
CA VAL A 71 4.11 6.43 -3.15
C VAL A 71 5.32 5.80 -3.84
N GLU A 72 5.49 6.09 -5.14
CA GLU A 72 6.62 5.57 -5.94
C GLU A 72 7.95 6.28 -5.63
N GLY A 73 7.90 7.40 -4.91
CA GLY A 73 9.07 8.17 -4.49
C GLY A 73 9.02 9.61 -4.98
N GLY A 74 10.05 10.38 -4.65
CA GLY A 74 10.22 11.75 -5.10
C GLY A 74 11.69 12.10 -5.26
N ARG A 75 12.05 12.71 -6.40
CA ARG A 75 13.44 13.13 -6.72
C ARG A 75 14.46 12.01 -6.48
N GLY A 76 14.13 10.79 -6.87
CA GLY A 76 15.05 9.66 -6.80
C GLY A 76 15.11 8.98 -5.43
N ILE A 77 14.25 9.35 -4.48
CA ILE A 77 14.15 8.70 -3.18
C ILE A 77 12.79 8.02 -3.04
N GLN A 78 12.78 6.73 -2.71
CA GLN A 78 11.57 5.98 -2.40
C GLN A 78 11.71 5.29 -1.04
N VAL A 79 10.79 5.57 -0.11
CA VAL A 79 10.72 4.81 1.15
C VAL A 79 10.19 3.41 0.82
N LEU A 80 10.94 2.38 1.18
CA LEU A 80 10.54 0.98 0.96
C LEU A 80 9.95 0.33 2.22
N GLN A 81 10.37 0.79 3.41
CA GLN A 81 9.95 0.19 4.67
C GLN A 81 10.09 1.20 5.82
N GLN A 82 9.12 1.18 6.73
CA GLN A 82 9.07 2.05 7.90
C GLN A 82 9.53 1.30 9.13
N THR A 83 10.02 2.00 10.17
CA THR A 83 10.38 1.35 11.45
C THR A 83 9.12 0.86 12.18
N VAL A 84 8.08 1.70 12.16
CA VAL A 84 6.73 1.43 12.63
C VAL A 84 5.80 1.65 11.43
N PRO A 85 5.23 0.58 10.85
CA PRO A 85 4.31 0.65 9.73
C PRO A 85 3.14 1.62 9.96
N MET A 86 2.68 2.27 8.89
CA MET A 86 1.51 3.16 8.86
C MET A 86 1.59 4.38 9.78
N ARG A 87 2.78 4.71 10.28
CA ARG A 87 3.10 6.01 10.88
C ARG A 87 3.85 6.87 9.89
N THR A 88 3.64 8.18 9.92
CA THR A 88 4.33 9.11 9.04
C THR A 88 5.84 8.92 9.10
N SER A 89 6.45 8.74 7.94
CA SER A 89 7.90 8.70 7.73
C SER A 89 8.34 9.93 6.97
N THR A 90 9.50 10.48 7.33
CA THR A 90 10.07 11.63 6.62
C THR A 90 11.53 11.41 6.28
N ILE A 91 11.94 11.87 5.10
CA ILE A 91 13.33 12.04 4.72
C ILE A 91 13.51 13.52 4.36
N LYS A 92 14.18 14.27 5.22
CA LYS A 92 14.60 15.64 4.92
C LYS A 92 15.91 15.56 4.16
N VAL A 93 15.96 16.23 3.02
CA VAL A 93 17.12 16.24 2.13
C VAL A 93 17.64 17.66 2.04
N GLU A 94 18.93 17.82 2.27
CA GLU A 94 19.66 19.06 2.06
C GLU A 94 20.79 18.79 1.07
N PHE A 95 20.83 19.58 -0.01
CA PHE A 95 21.91 19.50 -0.99
C PHE A 95 22.96 20.57 -0.68
N GLN A 96 24.21 20.15 -0.67
CA GLN A 96 25.39 20.99 -0.58
C GLN A 96 26.27 20.70 -1.81
N PRO A 97 27.24 21.57 -2.16
CA PRO A 97 28.12 21.32 -3.29
C PRO A 97 28.84 19.95 -3.16
N GLY A 98 28.52 19.00 -4.04
CA GLY A 98 29.09 17.65 -4.03
C GLY A 98 28.61 16.71 -2.90
N GLN A 99 27.58 17.12 -2.14
CA GLN A 99 27.08 16.34 -0.99
C GLN A 99 25.55 16.39 -0.88
N ALA A 100 24.95 15.31 -0.42
CA ALA A 100 23.56 15.25 -0.01
C ALA A 100 23.45 14.74 1.43
N ILE A 101 22.76 15.50 2.28
CA ILE A 101 22.56 15.19 3.69
C ILE A 101 21.10 14.82 3.90
N LEU A 102 20.86 13.61 4.39
CA LEU A 102 19.53 13.05 4.65
C LEU A 102 19.34 12.90 6.15
N VAL A 103 18.23 13.41 6.66
CA VAL A 103 17.77 13.18 8.04
C VAL A 103 16.45 12.42 7.99
N THR A 104 16.42 11.25 8.63
CA THR A 104 15.30 10.32 8.54
C THR A 104 14.50 10.25 9.84
N GLN A 105 13.19 10.02 9.71
CA GLN A 105 12.30 9.71 10.81
C GLN A 105 11.36 8.58 10.40
N ASN A 106 11.28 7.54 11.22
CA ASN A 106 10.48 6.33 10.97
C ASN A 106 10.80 5.64 9.62
N VAL A 107 12.05 5.70 9.16
CA VAL A 107 12.50 5.01 7.94
C VAL A 107 13.41 3.85 8.33
N LEU A 108 13.11 2.66 7.83
CA LEU A 108 13.93 1.47 8.02
C LEU A 108 14.74 1.12 6.77
N ARG A 109 14.14 1.34 5.60
CA ARG A 109 14.74 1.07 4.30
C ARG A 109 14.21 2.05 3.25
N PHE A 110 15.08 2.56 2.40
CA PHE A 110 14.70 3.36 1.23
C PHE A 110 15.58 3.02 0.04
N ARG A 111 15.07 3.29 -1.16
CA ARG A 111 15.80 3.18 -2.42
C ARG A 111 16.21 4.58 -2.87
N LEU A 112 17.44 4.68 -3.37
CA LEU A 112 17.97 5.82 -4.07
C LEU A 112 18.12 5.43 -5.54
N TYR A 113 17.64 6.25 -6.46
CA TYR A 113 17.75 6.04 -7.90
C TYR A 113 17.86 7.39 -8.61
N GLU A 114 18.38 7.41 -9.83
CA GLU A 114 18.44 8.62 -10.63
C GLU A 114 17.14 8.76 -11.44
N PRO A 115 16.34 9.83 -11.25
CA PRO A 115 15.12 10.01 -12.05
C PRO A 115 15.44 10.38 -13.49
N ASP A 116 14.72 9.78 -14.44
CA ASP A 116 14.81 10.16 -15.86
C ASP A 116 14.42 11.63 -16.08
N LEU A 117 13.38 12.07 -15.35
CA LEU A 117 12.87 13.43 -15.39
C LEU A 117 13.48 14.24 -14.24
N ARG A 118 14.32 15.22 -14.61
CA ARG A 118 15.09 16.09 -13.70
C ARG A 118 16.09 15.30 -12.83
N PRO A 119 17.20 14.84 -13.45
CA PRO A 119 18.28 14.20 -12.72
C PRO A 119 18.74 15.07 -11.55
N VAL A 120 18.83 14.44 -10.39
CA VAL A 120 19.41 15.02 -9.19
C VAL A 120 20.93 14.96 -9.28
N GLY A 121 21.53 13.91 -9.86
CA GLY A 121 22.98 13.68 -9.90
C GLY A 121 23.49 12.94 -8.66
N TRP A 122 22.77 11.92 -8.20
CA TRP A 122 23.09 11.18 -6.98
C TRP A 122 24.46 10.53 -7.04
N ALA A 123 24.89 10.06 -8.22
CA ALA A 123 26.20 9.43 -8.42
C ALA A 123 27.39 10.40 -8.19
N GLU A 124 27.17 11.70 -8.38
CA GLU A 124 28.19 12.74 -8.23
C GLU A 124 28.31 13.26 -6.79
N ARG A 125 27.40 12.84 -5.90
CA ARG A 125 27.33 13.34 -4.53
C ARG A 125 27.79 12.30 -3.51
N THR A 126 28.47 12.79 -2.51
CA THR A 126 28.66 12.06 -1.26
C THR A 126 27.35 12.04 -0.49
N LEU A 127 26.91 10.84 -0.04
CA LEU A 127 25.66 10.69 0.68
C LEU A 127 25.91 10.53 2.18
N GLN A 128 25.25 11.36 2.99
CA GLN A 128 25.23 11.24 4.44
C GLN A 128 23.79 11.00 4.91
N VAL A 129 23.57 9.98 5.74
CA VAL A 129 22.26 9.63 6.28
C VAL A 129 22.35 9.57 7.80
N ASP A 130 21.59 10.43 8.50
CA ASP A 130 21.61 10.56 9.97
C ASP A 130 23.03 10.68 10.55
N GLY A 131 23.88 11.47 9.89
CA GLY A 131 25.27 11.68 10.29
C GLY A 131 26.25 10.62 9.77
N VAL A 132 25.78 9.50 9.21
CA VAL A 132 26.63 8.40 8.70
C VAL A 132 26.89 8.57 7.21
N THR A 133 28.16 8.64 6.81
CA THR A 133 28.55 8.67 5.40
C THR A 133 28.42 7.29 4.77
N ILE A 134 27.80 7.20 3.60
CA ILE A 134 27.63 5.95 2.84
C ILE A 134 28.78 5.84 1.82
N PRO A 135 29.75 4.92 2.02
CA PRO A 135 31.02 4.92 1.29
C PRO A 135 30.90 4.61 -0.22
N ASP A 136 29.83 3.91 -0.64
CA ASP A 136 29.64 3.44 -2.01
C ASP A 136 28.39 4.04 -2.70
N SER A 137 27.96 5.24 -2.29
CA SER A 137 26.80 5.90 -2.90
C SER A 137 26.99 6.25 -4.38
N ARG A 138 28.22 6.19 -4.92
CA ARG A 138 28.52 6.54 -6.32
C ARG A 138 28.09 5.47 -7.32
N ASN A 139 27.80 4.25 -6.86
CA ASN A 139 27.30 3.16 -7.69
C ASN A 139 25.76 3.15 -7.80
N VAL A 140 25.09 4.31 -7.75
CA VAL A 140 23.66 4.38 -8.12
C VAL A 140 23.56 4.08 -9.61
N THR A 141 23.36 2.81 -9.96
CA THR A 141 23.05 2.37 -11.32
C THR A 141 21.59 2.69 -11.66
N ASP A 142 21.19 2.47 -12.91
CA ASP A 142 19.80 2.64 -13.38
C ASP A 142 18.76 1.87 -12.54
N GLY A 143 19.15 0.78 -11.87
CA GLY A 143 18.27 -0.01 -10.98
C GLY A 143 18.11 0.56 -9.57
N GLY A 144 18.87 1.61 -9.22
CA GLY A 144 18.94 2.20 -7.90
C GLY A 144 19.68 1.35 -6.85
N VAL A 145 20.06 1.98 -5.75
CA VAL A 145 20.68 1.34 -4.58
C VAL A 145 19.72 1.35 -3.41
N THR A 146 19.71 0.28 -2.63
CA THR A 146 18.87 0.18 -1.43
C THR A 146 19.71 0.41 -0.18
N ILE A 147 19.26 1.34 0.66
CA ILE A 147 19.90 1.73 1.90
C ILE A 147 19.01 1.30 3.06
N CYS A 148 19.59 0.62 4.05
CA CYS A 148 18.88 0.13 5.23
C CYS A 148 19.66 0.38 6.51
N LYS A 149 18.89 0.45 7.60
CA LYS A 149 19.40 0.58 8.95
C LYS A 149 19.72 -0.81 9.49
N LYS A 150 21.00 -1.08 9.78
CA LYS A 150 21.45 -2.32 10.44
C LYS A 150 21.00 -2.34 11.91
N ASP A 151 20.91 -3.55 12.47
CA ASP A 151 20.63 -3.83 13.88
C ASP A 151 19.25 -3.44 14.45
N VAL A 152 18.30 -2.98 13.61
CA VAL A 152 16.93 -2.71 14.08
C VAL A 152 16.13 -3.99 14.37
N TYR A 153 16.52 -5.12 13.77
CA TYR A 153 15.81 -6.40 13.94
C TYR A 153 16.17 -7.17 15.21
N ARG A 154 17.14 -6.71 16.01
CA ARG A 154 17.60 -7.45 17.21
C ARG A 154 17.05 -6.96 18.54
N LEU A 155 16.37 -5.81 18.61
CA LEU A 155 15.96 -5.26 19.90
C LEU A 155 14.58 -4.63 19.88
N VAL A 156 13.74 -5.09 20.82
CA VAL A 156 12.43 -4.59 21.23
C VAL A 156 12.52 -3.19 21.88
N LEU A 157 13.58 -2.41 21.60
CA LEU A 157 13.84 -1.12 22.22
C LEU A 157 14.11 -0.04 21.16
N PRO A 158 13.37 1.09 21.18
CA PRO A 158 13.42 2.13 20.15
C PRO A 158 14.67 3.03 20.20
N THR A 159 15.71 2.64 20.93
CA THR A 159 16.85 3.52 21.29
C THR A 159 18.19 3.14 20.70
N SER A 160 18.35 1.98 20.04
CA SER A 160 19.60 1.71 19.31
C SER A 160 19.60 2.46 17.98
N SER A 161 20.47 3.46 17.87
CA SER A 161 20.81 4.15 16.63
C SER A 161 21.48 3.17 15.67
N GLY A 162 20.67 2.34 15.00
CA GLY A 162 21.16 1.43 13.97
C GLY A 162 21.95 2.20 12.91
N THR A 163 23.05 1.64 12.46
CA THR A 163 23.94 2.26 11.48
C THR A 163 23.41 2.06 10.06
N TRP A 164 23.39 3.14 9.28
CA TRP A 164 23.00 3.08 7.88
C TRP A 164 24.07 2.41 7.02
N SER A 165 23.64 1.57 6.08
CA SER A 165 24.54 0.95 5.10
C SER A 165 23.78 0.50 3.86
N LEU A 166 24.52 0.15 2.81
CA LEU A 166 23.94 -0.53 1.65
C LEU A 166 23.43 -1.91 2.05
N CYS A 167 22.23 -2.25 1.58
CA CYS A 167 21.64 -3.54 1.86
C CYS A 167 22.34 -4.65 1.07
N SER A 168 22.82 -5.67 1.78
CA SER A 168 23.52 -6.81 1.19
C SER A 168 22.61 -7.71 0.35
N ASN A 169 21.30 -7.69 0.63
CA ASN A 169 20.29 -8.50 -0.05
C ASN A 169 19.12 -7.58 -0.45
N GLY A 170 18.85 -7.45 -1.75
CA GLY A 170 17.59 -6.90 -2.25
C GLY A 170 16.43 -7.68 -1.62
N GLU A 171 15.44 -6.97 -1.09
CA GLU A 171 14.24 -7.51 -0.45
C GLU A 171 14.46 -8.81 0.34
N SER A 172 14.78 -8.70 1.64
CA SER A 172 14.70 -9.83 2.57
C SER A 172 13.36 -10.57 2.40
N PHE A 173 13.41 -11.74 1.75
CA PHE A 173 12.25 -12.55 1.44
C PHE A 173 11.40 -12.75 2.69
N GLY A 174 10.10 -12.46 2.57
CA GLY A 174 9.14 -12.63 3.65
C GLY A 174 8.86 -11.40 4.51
N GLN A 175 9.61 -10.32 4.37
CA GLN A 175 9.29 -9.05 5.05
C GLN A 175 8.26 -8.24 4.28
N ARG A 176 7.59 -7.33 4.99
CA ARG A 176 6.70 -6.34 4.38
C ARG A 176 7.51 -5.26 3.64
N GLY A 177 7.00 -4.87 2.49
CA GLY A 177 7.52 -3.83 1.60
C GLY A 177 6.39 -3.26 0.72
N PRO A 178 6.70 -2.42 -0.29
CA PRO A 178 5.66 -1.71 -1.05
C PRO A 178 4.67 -2.64 -1.77
N HIS A 179 5.09 -3.85 -2.13
CA HIS A 179 4.26 -4.82 -2.86
C HIS A 179 3.26 -5.58 -1.98
N ASN A 180 3.59 -5.82 -0.70
CA ASN A 180 2.80 -6.65 0.22
C ASN A 180 2.46 -5.93 1.54
N MET A 181 2.39 -4.60 1.48
CA MET A 181 1.87 -3.76 2.55
C MET A 181 0.42 -3.40 2.26
N GLY A 182 -0.41 -3.36 3.31
CA GLY A 182 -1.81 -2.96 3.20
C GLY A 182 -1.96 -1.45 3.01
N PRO A 183 -3.16 -0.87 3.21
CA PRO A 183 -4.37 -1.45 3.82
C PRO A 183 -5.05 -2.55 2.99
N ALA A 184 -6.10 -3.19 3.52
CA ALA A 184 -6.81 -4.32 2.88
C ALA A 184 -7.17 -4.10 1.39
N ARG A 185 -7.56 -2.86 1.03
CA ARG A 185 -7.83 -2.44 -0.36
C ARG A 185 -6.71 -2.81 -1.35
N ARG A 186 -5.44 -2.85 -0.91
CA ARG A 186 -4.27 -3.13 -1.75
C ARG A 186 -4.35 -4.47 -2.48
N VAL A 187 -5.13 -5.43 -1.95
CA VAL A 187 -5.37 -6.71 -2.63
C VAL A 187 -5.93 -6.50 -4.05
N ALA A 188 -6.75 -5.45 -4.25
CA ALA A 188 -7.39 -5.13 -5.52
C ALA A 188 -6.59 -4.14 -6.39
N GLU A 189 -5.39 -3.73 -5.96
CA GLU A 189 -4.52 -2.84 -6.75
C GLU A 189 -3.60 -3.61 -7.72
N HIS A 190 -3.70 -4.94 -7.70
CA HIS A 190 -3.13 -5.84 -8.71
C HIS A 190 -4.22 -6.80 -9.18
N ARG A 191 -3.94 -7.60 -10.23
CA ARG A 191 -4.86 -8.65 -10.68
C ARG A 191 -5.18 -9.58 -9.51
N PHE A 192 -6.45 -9.86 -9.29
CA PHE A 192 -6.88 -10.68 -8.17
C PHE A 192 -8.00 -11.65 -8.54
N ILE A 193 -8.15 -12.70 -7.73
CA ILE A 193 -9.18 -13.74 -7.87
C ILE A 193 -9.91 -13.89 -6.53
N ILE A 194 -11.22 -14.00 -6.56
CA ILE A 194 -12.05 -14.34 -5.39
C ILE A 194 -12.16 -15.87 -5.33
N VAL A 195 -11.77 -16.45 -4.20
CA VAL A 195 -11.73 -17.90 -3.97
C VAL A 195 -12.75 -18.27 -2.91
N THR A 196 -13.68 -19.15 -3.25
CA THR A 196 -14.78 -19.57 -2.38
C THR A 196 -14.60 -21.02 -1.93
N GLY A 197 -14.86 -21.29 -0.65
CA GLY A 197 -14.65 -22.60 -0.05
C GLY A 197 -15.68 -23.65 -0.47
N THR A 198 -15.24 -24.88 -0.70
CA THR A 198 -16.11 -26.03 -1.03
C THR A 198 -16.16 -27.10 0.06
N ARG A 199 -15.36 -26.96 1.13
CA ARG A 199 -15.25 -27.95 2.21
C ARG A 199 -16.28 -27.69 3.30
N GLY A 200 -17.55 -27.99 3.05
CA GLY A 200 -18.56 -27.80 4.10
C GLY A 200 -19.93 -28.31 3.70
N PRO A 201 -20.92 -28.16 4.60
CA PRO A 201 -22.31 -28.43 4.25
C PRO A 201 -22.72 -27.60 3.03
N ALA A 202 -23.55 -28.17 2.14
CA ALA A 202 -23.97 -27.53 0.89
C ALA A 202 -24.61 -26.14 1.09
N SER A 203 -25.28 -25.93 2.22
CA SER A 203 -25.85 -24.62 2.59
C SER A 203 -24.78 -23.57 2.87
N VAL A 204 -23.67 -23.96 3.50
CA VAL A 204 -22.55 -23.07 3.81
C VAL A 204 -21.80 -22.73 2.54
N THR A 205 -21.42 -23.73 1.74
CA THR A 205 -20.67 -23.52 0.49
C THR A 205 -21.46 -22.65 -0.51
N ALA A 206 -22.77 -22.88 -0.65
CA ALA A 206 -23.64 -22.04 -1.46
C ALA A 206 -23.70 -20.59 -0.96
N GLN A 207 -23.64 -20.36 0.35
CA GLN A 207 -23.61 -19.00 0.89
C GLN A 207 -22.24 -18.34 0.67
N LEU A 208 -21.12 -19.04 0.83
CA LEU A 208 -19.79 -18.50 0.52
C LEU A 208 -19.68 -18.10 -0.95
N GLU A 209 -20.21 -18.91 -1.87
CA GLU A 209 -20.29 -18.60 -3.30
C GLU A 209 -21.10 -17.31 -3.55
N ARG A 210 -22.28 -17.19 -2.93
CA ARG A 210 -23.11 -15.97 -3.02
C ARG A 210 -22.38 -14.73 -2.52
N LEU A 211 -21.62 -14.84 -1.42
CA LEU A 211 -20.83 -13.73 -0.88
C LEU A 211 -19.67 -13.36 -1.83
N GLY A 212 -19.05 -14.34 -2.48
CA GLY A 212 -18.04 -14.12 -3.52
C GLY A 212 -18.61 -13.39 -4.73
N VAL A 213 -19.74 -13.87 -5.27
CA VAL A 213 -20.46 -13.23 -6.39
C VAL A 213 -20.91 -11.82 -6.00
N TYR A 214 -21.39 -11.62 -4.77
CA TYR A 214 -21.76 -10.31 -4.26
C TYR A 214 -20.58 -9.33 -4.29
N LEU A 215 -19.40 -9.74 -3.78
CA LEU A 215 -18.20 -8.91 -3.81
C LEU A 215 -17.72 -8.65 -5.24
N ALA A 216 -17.77 -9.65 -6.13
CA ALA A 216 -17.40 -9.49 -7.53
C ALA A 216 -18.26 -8.44 -8.23
N ASN A 217 -19.58 -8.51 -8.04
CA ASN A 217 -20.52 -7.52 -8.55
C ASN A 217 -20.24 -6.14 -7.95
N LEU A 218 -19.85 -6.07 -6.68
CA LEU A 218 -19.53 -4.79 -6.06
C LEU A 218 -18.26 -4.17 -6.66
N PHE A 219 -17.21 -4.95 -6.93
CA PHE A 219 -16.02 -4.46 -7.65
C PHE A 219 -16.38 -3.96 -9.05
N HIS A 220 -17.22 -4.69 -9.77
CA HIS A 220 -17.68 -4.27 -11.10
C HIS A 220 -18.45 -2.94 -11.03
N LEU A 221 -19.46 -2.85 -10.13
CA LEU A 221 -20.31 -1.66 -10.01
C LEU A 221 -19.58 -0.41 -9.52
N THR A 222 -18.52 -0.55 -8.73
CA THR A 222 -17.86 0.58 -8.05
C THR A 222 -16.48 0.92 -8.60
N SER A 223 -15.89 0.07 -9.43
CA SER A 223 -14.52 0.24 -9.93
C SER A 223 -14.33 -0.28 -11.36
N ASP A 224 -15.41 -0.66 -12.05
CA ASP A 224 -15.38 -1.25 -13.40
C ASP A 224 -14.36 -2.39 -13.54
N THR A 225 -14.20 -3.15 -12.45
CA THR A 225 -13.18 -4.21 -12.34
C THR A 225 -13.85 -5.57 -12.41
N THR A 226 -13.33 -6.44 -13.29
CA THR A 226 -13.74 -7.85 -13.33
C THR A 226 -13.01 -8.63 -12.25
N ALA A 227 -13.76 -9.24 -11.33
CA ALA A 227 -13.22 -10.08 -10.26
C ALA A 227 -13.69 -11.54 -10.47
N PRO A 228 -12.86 -12.41 -11.06
CA PRO A 228 -13.20 -13.82 -11.24
C PRO A 228 -13.51 -14.47 -9.88
N VAL A 229 -14.59 -15.24 -9.83
CA VAL A 229 -14.95 -16.06 -8.67
C VAL A 229 -14.69 -17.51 -9.03
N VAL A 230 -13.83 -18.17 -8.28
CA VAL A 230 -13.48 -19.58 -8.47
C VAL A 230 -13.70 -20.36 -7.18
N LYS A 231 -13.92 -21.66 -7.30
CA LYS A 231 -13.90 -22.56 -6.14
C LYS A 231 -12.46 -22.88 -5.74
N ASP A 232 -12.24 -23.11 -4.46
CA ASP A 232 -10.94 -23.48 -3.90
C ASP A 232 -10.32 -24.72 -4.59
N THR A 233 -11.14 -25.69 -5.00
CA THR A 233 -10.73 -26.90 -5.74
C THR A 233 -10.42 -26.68 -7.22
N GLU A 234 -10.85 -25.55 -7.79
CA GLU A 234 -10.69 -25.23 -9.22
C GLU A 234 -9.51 -24.27 -9.46
N LEU A 235 -9.05 -23.58 -8.41
CA LEU A 235 -7.90 -22.68 -8.49
C LEU A 235 -6.59 -23.47 -8.65
N ARG A 236 -5.90 -23.23 -9.77
CA ARG A 236 -4.57 -23.78 -10.02
C ARG A 236 -3.50 -22.93 -9.35
N THR A 237 -2.42 -23.56 -8.89
CA THR A 237 -1.31 -22.86 -8.22
C THR A 237 -0.66 -21.81 -9.13
N GLU A 238 -0.51 -22.11 -10.42
CA GLU A 238 0.10 -21.18 -11.38
C GLU A 238 -0.74 -19.90 -11.54
N ASP A 239 -2.07 -20.04 -11.57
CA ASP A 239 -2.97 -18.89 -11.62
C ASP A 239 -2.93 -18.13 -10.29
N ALA A 240 -2.91 -18.85 -9.16
CA ALA A 240 -2.83 -18.26 -7.84
C ALA A 240 -1.56 -17.41 -7.70
N GLU A 241 -0.39 -17.89 -8.13
CA GLU A 241 0.89 -17.17 -7.99
C GLU A 241 0.95 -15.86 -8.80
N LEU A 242 0.17 -15.75 -9.88
CA LEU A 242 0.10 -14.56 -10.72
C LEU A 242 -0.92 -13.52 -10.23
N HIS A 243 -1.71 -13.85 -9.21
CA HIS A 243 -2.81 -13.01 -8.74
C HIS A 243 -2.75 -12.81 -7.22
N ASN A 244 -3.23 -11.66 -6.76
CA ASN A 244 -3.66 -11.53 -5.39
C ASN A 244 -4.93 -12.36 -5.16
N LEU A 245 -5.19 -12.78 -3.92
CA LEU A 245 -6.36 -13.61 -3.62
C LEU A 245 -7.29 -12.92 -2.64
N ILE A 246 -8.60 -13.04 -2.85
CA ILE A 246 -9.61 -12.76 -1.82
C ILE A 246 -10.24 -14.10 -1.45
N VAL A 247 -9.90 -14.64 -0.29
CA VAL A 247 -10.31 -15.98 0.16
C VAL A 247 -11.50 -15.85 1.09
N ILE A 248 -12.60 -16.54 0.78
CA ILE A 248 -13.83 -16.52 1.58
C ILE A 248 -14.05 -17.90 2.20
N GLY A 249 -14.18 -17.93 3.53
CA GLY A 249 -14.24 -19.14 4.35
C GLY A 249 -12.96 -19.35 5.16
N GLY A 250 -13.08 -20.03 6.30
CA GLY A 250 -11.95 -20.40 7.14
C GLY A 250 -11.27 -21.69 6.65
N PRO A 251 -10.26 -22.19 7.39
CA PRO A 251 -9.54 -23.42 7.04
C PRO A 251 -10.44 -24.67 6.92
N GLN A 252 -11.57 -24.68 7.64
CA GLN A 252 -12.55 -25.76 7.52
C GLN A 252 -13.30 -25.69 6.20
N GLU A 253 -13.65 -24.50 5.71
CA GLU A 253 -14.46 -24.32 4.51
C GLU A 253 -13.66 -24.18 3.22
N ASN A 254 -12.46 -23.60 3.28
CA ASN A 254 -11.67 -23.20 2.12
C ASN A 254 -10.24 -23.71 2.22
N SER A 255 -9.82 -24.55 1.26
CA SER A 255 -8.50 -25.19 1.27
C SER A 255 -7.32 -24.23 1.23
N TRP A 256 -7.51 -23.02 0.72
CA TRP A 256 -6.44 -22.01 0.64
C TRP A 256 -6.27 -21.22 1.93
N ALA A 257 -7.28 -21.17 2.80
CA ALA A 257 -7.25 -20.35 4.02
C ALA A 257 -6.20 -20.84 5.03
N GLU A 258 -5.96 -22.16 5.12
CA GLU A 258 -4.97 -22.77 6.02
C GLU A 258 -3.56 -22.24 5.76
N GLY A 259 -3.14 -22.14 4.49
CA GLY A 259 -1.82 -21.63 4.15
C GLY A 259 -1.61 -20.14 4.50
N PHE A 260 -2.68 -19.37 4.71
CA PHE A 260 -2.60 -17.95 5.03
C PHE A 260 -2.69 -17.67 6.53
N ILE A 261 -3.54 -18.41 7.26
CA ILE A 261 -3.69 -18.19 8.70
C ILE A 261 -2.37 -18.46 9.45
N ASP A 262 -1.59 -19.44 9.00
CA ASP A 262 -0.29 -19.79 9.58
C ASP A 262 0.81 -18.73 9.37
N THR A 263 0.56 -17.74 8.50
CA THR A 263 1.51 -16.66 8.22
C THR A 263 1.31 -15.40 9.07
N VAL A 264 0.27 -15.39 9.89
CA VAL A 264 -0.11 -14.25 10.74
C VAL A 264 -0.35 -14.71 12.18
N PRO A 265 -0.24 -13.83 13.18
CA PRO A 265 -0.39 -14.17 14.61
C PRO A 265 -1.87 -14.31 15.02
N LEU A 266 -2.72 -14.81 14.13
CA LEU A 266 -4.12 -15.11 14.37
C LEU A 266 -4.26 -16.63 14.46
N SER A 267 -4.84 -17.12 15.54
CA SER A 267 -5.15 -18.54 15.70
C SER A 267 -6.65 -18.74 15.87
N TRP A 268 -7.09 -19.93 15.53
CA TRP A 268 -8.50 -20.30 15.53
C TRP A 268 -8.66 -21.73 16.05
N ASP A 269 -9.68 -21.93 16.88
CA ASP A 269 -10.10 -23.23 17.39
C ASP A 269 -11.63 -23.30 17.51
N GLU A 270 -12.16 -24.44 17.94
CA GLU A 270 -13.59 -24.63 18.20
C GLU A 270 -14.16 -23.65 19.25
N LYS A 271 -13.30 -23.02 20.06
CA LYS A 271 -13.68 -22.12 21.15
C LYS A 271 -13.62 -20.65 20.72
N GLY A 272 -13.14 -20.34 19.51
CA GLY A 272 -13.14 -19.00 18.94
C GLY A 272 -11.82 -18.62 18.25
N MET A 273 -11.56 -17.32 18.21
CA MET A 273 -10.34 -16.76 17.62
C MET A 273 -9.44 -16.19 18.71
N THR A 274 -8.12 -16.29 18.53
CA THR A 274 -7.14 -15.70 19.45
C THR A 274 -6.13 -14.89 18.67
N LEU A 275 -5.88 -13.66 19.12
CA LEU A 275 -4.92 -12.71 18.53
C LEU A 275 -4.05 -12.15 19.65
N GLY A 276 -2.79 -12.61 19.71
CA GLY A 276 -1.89 -12.29 20.82
C GLY A 276 -2.49 -12.73 22.17
N ASP A 277 -2.61 -11.79 23.10
CA ASP A 277 -3.16 -12.04 24.45
C ASP A 277 -4.71 -12.05 24.48
N CYS A 278 -5.37 -11.64 23.39
CA CYS A 278 -6.83 -11.51 23.34
C CYS A 278 -7.52 -12.76 22.79
N ARG A 279 -8.62 -13.16 23.42
CA ARG A 279 -9.47 -14.27 22.98
C ARG A 279 -10.90 -13.81 22.70
N PHE A 280 -11.42 -14.18 21.54
CA PHE A 280 -12.75 -13.80 21.05
C PHE A 280 -13.60 -15.06 20.86
N THR A 281 -14.45 -15.33 21.85
CA THR A 281 -15.25 -16.58 21.92
C THR A 281 -16.70 -16.40 21.48
N HIS A 282 -17.12 -15.18 21.11
CA HIS A 282 -18.51 -14.93 20.76
C HIS A 282 -18.87 -15.69 19.46
N PRO A 283 -19.99 -16.44 19.39
CA PRO A 283 -20.34 -17.27 18.22
C PRO A 283 -20.52 -16.52 16.90
N ARG A 284 -20.68 -15.20 16.96
CA ARG A 284 -20.73 -14.29 15.83
C ARG A 284 -19.49 -13.42 15.83
N THR A 285 -18.36 -14.01 15.48
CA THR A 285 -17.07 -13.34 15.32
C THR A 285 -16.56 -13.58 13.92
N GLY A 286 -16.24 -12.50 13.20
CA GLY A 286 -15.61 -12.55 11.89
C GLY A 286 -14.18 -12.05 11.95
N ALA A 287 -13.32 -12.52 11.05
CA ALA A 287 -11.99 -11.98 10.82
C ALA A 287 -11.78 -11.65 9.33
N LEU A 288 -11.34 -10.42 9.08
CA LEU A 288 -10.76 -9.96 7.83
C LEU A 288 -9.28 -9.75 8.09
N PHE A 289 -8.38 -10.34 7.30
CA PHE A 289 -6.95 -10.04 7.42
C PHE A 289 -6.17 -10.20 6.12
N LEU A 290 -5.13 -9.39 5.96
CA LEU A 290 -4.11 -9.56 4.93
C LEU A 290 -3.08 -10.60 5.37
N ALA A 291 -2.65 -11.44 4.43
CA ALA A 291 -1.55 -12.38 4.58
C ALA A 291 -0.61 -12.32 3.37
N ARG A 292 0.60 -12.88 3.54
CA ARG A 292 1.60 -12.96 2.47
C ARG A 292 1.17 -14.00 1.45
N HIS A 293 1.28 -13.68 0.16
CA HIS A 293 1.00 -14.61 -0.93
C HIS A 293 2.11 -14.60 -1.99
N ALA A 294 2.48 -15.75 -2.54
CA ALA A 294 3.45 -15.90 -3.65
C ALA A 294 4.74 -15.03 -3.53
N GLY A 295 5.26 -14.87 -2.32
CA GLY A 295 6.45 -14.05 -2.02
C GLY A 295 6.21 -12.53 -1.99
N LYS A 296 5.56 -11.96 -3.01
CA LYS A 296 5.35 -10.50 -3.16
C LYS A 296 3.88 -10.07 -3.21
N GLY A 297 2.95 -11.00 -3.40
CA GLY A 297 1.51 -10.74 -3.46
C GLY A 297 0.85 -10.65 -2.08
N LEU A 298 -0.43 -10.32 -2.13
CA LEU A 298 -1.32 -10.24 -0.98
C LEU A 298 -2.47 -11.24 -1.12
N SER A 299 -2.84 -11.84 -0.01
CA SER A 299 -4.14 -12.48 0.14
C SER A 299 -4.96 -11.72 1.19
N LEU A 300 -6.25 -11.52 0.92
CA LEU A 300 -7.24 -11.01 1.86
C LEU A 300 -8.15 -12.16 2.26
N VAL A 301 -8.07 -12.59 3.51
CA VAL A 301 -8.88 -13.69 4.03
C VAL A 301 -10.09 -13.12 4.76
N LEU A 302 -11.29 -13.62 4.41
CA LEU A 302 -12.58 -13.30 5.00
C LEU A 302 -13.16 -14.57 5.62
N MET A 303 -13.05 -14.71 6.94
CA MET A 303 -13.51 -15.89 7.67
C MET A 303 -14.33 -15.52 8.90
N GLY A 304 -14.93 -16.52 9.52
CA GLY A 304 -15.74 -16.35 10.73
C GLY A 304 -15.91 -17.68 11.45
N ASN A 305 -16.22 -17.63 12.74
CA ASN A 305 -16.60 -18.84 13.49
C ASN A 305 -18.08 -19.22 13.30
N SER A 306 -18.81 -18.42 12.51
CA SER A 306 -20.14 -18.71 12.01
C SER A 306 -20.36 -18.01 10.69
N LEU A 307 -21.39 -18.42 9.96
CA LEU A 307 -21.79 -17.80 8.70
C LEU A 307 -22.11 -16.31 8.85
N SER A 308 -22.78 -15.93 9.95
CA SER A 308 -23.04 -14.52 10.26
C SER A 308 -21.76 -13.72 10.51
N GLY A 309 -20.73 -14.36 11.09
CA GLY A 309 -19.40 -13.73 11.23
C GLY A 309 -18.74 -13.48 9.87
N VAL A 310 -18.81 -14.44 8.94
CA VAL A 310 -18.34 -14.27 7.56
C VAL A 310 -19.10 -13.16 6.84
N GLU A 311 -20.43 -13.12 6.99
CA GLU A 311 -21.25 -12.05 6.42
C GLU A 311 -20.85 -10.68 6.95
N ASP A 312 -20.61 -10.55 8.25
CA ASP A 312 -20.17 -9.30 8.87
C ASP A 312 -18.84 -8.80 8.31
N VAL A 313 -17.86 -9.67 8.05
CA VAL A 313 -16.59 -9.23 7.44
C VAL A 313 -16.73 -8.89 5.96
N VAL A 314 -17.58 -9.60 5.21
CA VAL A 314 -17.90 -9.24 3.83
C VAL A 314 -18.59 -7.86 3.77
N GLN A 315 -19.35 -7.49 4.80
CA GLN A 315 -19.97 -6.17 4.91
C GLN A 315 -18.96 -5.02 5.04
N LEU A 316 -17.71 -5.27 5.47
CA LEU A 316 -16.65 -4.26 5.44
C LEU A 316 -16.31 -3.80 4.02
N GLY A 317 -16.65 -4.60 3.01
CA GLY A 317 -16.56 -4.24 1.60
C GLY A 317 -17.66 -3.29 1.13
N ARG A 318 -18.74 -3.10 1.90
CA ARG A 318 -19.91 -2.33 1.46
C ARG A 318 -19.66 -0.82 1.43
N PRO A 319 -20.18 -0.09 0.43
CA PRO A 319 -20.14 1.36 0.41
C PRO A 319 -21.00 1.94 1.53
N THR A 320 -20.50 2.99 2.20
CA THR A 320 -21.14 3.58 3.38
C THR A 320 -22.45 4.30 3.06
N ILE A 321 -22.57 4.92 1.89
CA ILE A 321 -23.74 5.71 1.48
C ILE A 321 -23.99 5.52 -0.01
N PRO A 322 -24.94 4.65 -0.43
CA PRO A 322 -25.42 4.65 -1.82
C PRO A 322 -26.07 6.01 -2.14
N PRO A 323 -25.84 6.65 -3.32
CA PRO A 323 -25.15 6.15 -4.52
C PRO A 323 -23.64 6.46 -4.57
N MET A 324 -23.04 7.03 -3.51
CA MET A 324 -21.59 7.23 -3.42
C MET A 324 -20.89 5.88 -3.25
N THR A 325 -20.72 5.19 -4.36
CA THR A 325 -20.02 3.93 -4.45
C THR A 325 -18.52 4.17 -4.35
N ARG A 326 -17.87 3.46 -3.43
CA ARG A 326 -16.41 3.35 -3.40
C ARG A 326 -16.04 1.89 -3.60
N SER A 327 -14.86 1.67 -4.14
CA SER A 327 -14.29 0.32 -4.27
C SER A 327 -14.36 -0.43 -2.93
N PRO A 328 -14.64 -1.75 -2.91
CA PRO A 328 -14.62 -2.53 -1.69
C PRO A 328 -13.36 -2.32 -0.85
N PHE A 329 -13.53 -2.33 0.47
CA PHE A 329 -12.45 -2.18 1.47
C PHE A 329 -11.69 -0.84 1.44
N SER A 330 -12.15 0.13 0.64
CA SER A 330 -11.50 1.45 0.52
C SER A 330 -11.75 2.40 1.71
N ASN A 331 -12.65 2.05 2.63
CA ASN A 331 -12.99 2.84 3.81
C ASN A 331 -12.00 2.63 4.96
N LEU A 332 -10.70 2.82 4.69
CA LEU A 332 -9.61 2.70 5.68
C LEU A 332 -9.62 1.38 6.46
N VAL A 333 -9.99 0.28 5.80
CA VAL A 333 -9.88 -1.06 6.37
C VAL A 333 -8.38 -1.38 6.52
N PRO A 334 -7.85 -1.55 7.76
CA PRO A 334 -6.44 -1.76 7.98
C PRO A 334 -6.04 -3.18 7.56
N ASP A 335 -4.87 -3.67 7.98
CA ASP A 335 -4.44 -5.01 7.57
C ASP A 335 -5.35 -6.10 8.13
N PHE A 336 -5.92 -5.91 9.32
CA PHE A 336 -6.86 -6.86 9.89
C PHE A 336 -7.96 -6.17 10.72
N ILE A 337 -9.14 -6.80 10.75
CA ILE A 337 -10.29 -6.46 11.59
C ILE A 337 -10.90 -7.77 12.11
N LEU A 338 -11.21 -7.80 13.40
CA LEU A 338 -12.06 -8.79 14.03
C LEU A 338 -13.40 -8.11 14.35
N THR A 339 -14.49 -8.62 13.77
CA THR A 339 -15.85 -8.12 14.00
C THR A 339 -16.51 -8.90 15.14
N GLY A 340 -17.36 -8.22 15.90
CA GLY A 340 -18.16 -8.83 16.96
C GLY A 340 -19.67 -8.67 16.72
N PRO A 341 -20.51 -9.11 17.67
CA PRO A 341 -21.96 -9.05 17.53
C PRO A 341 -22.50 -7.61 17.36
N ASP A 342 -21.79 -6.62 17.89
CA ASP A 342 -22.17 -5.21 17.81
C ASP A 342 -21.77 -4.52 16.50
N PHE A 343 -21.03 -5.18 15.61
CA PHE A 343 -20.51 -4.58 14.38
C PHE A 343 -21.63 -4.02 13.50
N GLN A 344 -22.71 -4.77 13.25
CA GLN A 344 -23.80 -4.29 12.39
C GLN A 344 -24.50 -3.05 12.95
N ARG A 345 -24.59 -2.93 14.28
CA ARG A 345 -25.23 -1.78 14.93
C ARG A 345 -24.30 -0.57 14.98
N SER A 346 -23.01 -0.80 15.24
CA SER A 346 -22.06 0.25 15.66
C SER A 346 -20.98 0.55 14.62
N GLY A 347 -20.97 -0.17 13.48
CA GLY A 347 -19.95 -0.06 12.45
C GLY A 347 -18.54 -0.26 13.04
N PRO A 348 -17.58 0.63 12.74
CA PRO A 348 -16.24 0.57 13.34
C PRO A 348 -16.19 0.58 14.87
N GLY A 349 -17.22 1.12 15.54
CA GLY A 349 -17.33 1.06 17.00
C GLY A 349 -17.64 -0.34 17.55
N GLY A 350 -18.02 -1.29 16.69
CA GLY A 350 -18.27 -2.69 17.04
C GLY A 350 -17.14 -3.64 16.65
N TYR A 351 -15.95 -3.13 16.31
CA TYR A 351 -14.76 -3.94 16.11
C TYR A 351 -14.25 -4.48 17.45
N LEU A 352 -13.96 -5.77 17.49
CA LEU A 352 -13.30 -6.41 18.63
C LEU A 352 -11.80 -6.18 18.58
N CYS A 353 -11.20 -6.16 17.39
CA CYS A 353 -9.85 -5.68 17.22
C CYS A 353 -9.62 -5.18 15.79
N ALA A 354 -8.74 -4.20 15.62
CA ALA A 354 -8.28 -3.76 14.31
C ALA A 354 -6.83 -3.27 14.38
N GLY A 355 -6.10 -3.40 13.29
CA GLY A 355 -4.71 -2.92 13.27
C GLY A 355 -3.93 -3.28 12.03
N PHE A 356 -2.63 -3.01 12.12
CA PHE A 356 -1.66 -3.30 11.07
C PHE A 356 -0.63 -4.32 11.54
N TRP A 357 -0.15 -5.15 10.62
CA TRP A 357 0.94 -6.08 10.89
C TRP A 357 2.29 -5.37 10.97
N GLY A 358 3.18 -5.89 11.80
CA GLY A 358 4.58 -5.49 11.83
C GLY A 358 5.32 -5.88 10.54
N ASN A 359 6.58 -5.44 10.42
CA ASN A 359 7.39 -5.69 9.23
C ASN A 359 7.67 -7.18 8.98
N GLN A 360 7.55 -8.03 10.00
CA GLN A 360 7.72 -9.48 9.91
C GLN A 360 6.37 -10.22 9.90
N TRP A 361 5.28 -9.53 9.56
CA TRP A 361 3.91 -10.06 9.72
C TRP A 361 3.55 -10.38 11.18
N ASP A 362 4.24 -9.75 12.13
CA ASP A 362 4.09 -9.94 13.57
C ASP A 362 3.05 -9.00 14.22
N LEU A 363 2.56 -9.37 15.40
CA LEU A 363 1.65 -8.54 16.19
C LEU A 363 2.46 -7.56 17.06
N ARG A 364 2.18 -6.26 16.94
CA ARG A 364 2.84 -5.21 17.73
C ARG A 364 1.82 -4.34 18.44
N ARG A 365 1.97 -4.14 19.75
CA ARG A 365 1.00 -3.41 20.59
C ARG A 365 0.74 -1.99 20.11
N GLU A 366 1.74 -1.34 19.54
CA GLU A 366 1.67 0.03 19.03
C GLU A 366 0.98 0.19 17.66
N LEU A 367 0.59 -0.93 17.02
CA LEU A 367 -0.08 -0.98 15.71
C LEU A 367 -1.54 -1.48 15.79
N ILE A 368 -2.04 -1.77 16.97
CA ILE A 368 -3.32 -2.46 17.17
C ILE A 368 -4.21 -1.74 18.17
N SER A 369 -5.52 -1.94 18.04
CA SER A 369 -6.52 -1.54 19.03
C SER A 369 -7.50 -2.69 19.18
N CYS A 370 -7.46 -3.36 20.33
CA CYS A 370 -8.37 -4.46 20.65
C CYS A 370 -9.22 -4.13 21.88
N ALA A 371 -10.47 -4.59 21.87
CA ALA A 371 -11.35 -4.74 23.01
C ALA A 371 -11.47 -6.24 23.32
N CYS A 372 -10.64 -6.71 24.23
CA CYS A 372 -10.73 -7.98 24.93
C CYS A 372 -10.69 -7.68 26.44
#